data_AF-A0A653SRH2-F1
#
_entry.id   AF-A0A653SRH2-F1
#
_cell.length_a   1.000
_cell.length_b   1.000
_cell.length_c   1.000
_cell.angle_alpha   90.00
_cell.angle_beta   90.00
_cell.angle_gamma   90.00
#
_symmetry.space_group_name_H-M   'P 1'
#
loop_
_entity.id
_entity.type
_entity.pdbx_description
1 polymer ?
#
loop_
_entity_poly.entity_id
_entity_poly.type
_entity_poly.pdbx_seq_one_letter_code
_entity_poly.pdbx_strand_id
1 'polypeptide(L)'
;MSVLLSLFGIMFIGSFAIDYRRGKTLQQSAIGGIRSIQKNMWIFFRTSLSMMIIIGPLLLISGFVFSDLVTFNTIPAFIIAVLSIGFAERIIGMTVAPLIRTFWHQRGRLMPLYLDAALYVFLLSILVLEFLMNIPGIDLQSPFIALFYAFALFFTRYLFSLIRFTVQKGVASN
;
A
#
# COMPACT_ATOMS: atom_id res chain seq x y z
N MET A 1 2.38 12.54 8.87
CA MET A 1 3.85 12.35 8.86
C MET A 1 4.35 11.25 9.82
N SER A 2 3.74 11.06 11.01
CA SER A 2 4.18 10.08 12.02
C SER A 2 4.03 8.60 11.64
N VAL A 3 2.99 8.25 10.86
CA VAL A 3 2.69 6.86 10.46
C VAL A 3 3.73 6.31 9.46
N LEU A 4 4.13 7.15 8.50
CA LEU A 4 5.22 6.86 7.55
C LEU A 4 6.54 6.60 8.27
N LEU A 5 6.89 7.49 9.20
CA LEU A 5 8.12 7.42 9.99
C LEU A 5 8.13 6.18 10.90
N SER A 6 7.00 5.83 11.51
CA SER A 6 6.89 4.62 12.34
C SER A 6 7.01 3.33 11.52
N LEU A 7 6.46 3.27 10.30
CA LEU A 7 6.60 2.10 9.44
C LEU A 7 8.02 1.91 8.90
N PHE A 8 8.68 2.99 8.46
CA PHE A 8 10.10 2.93 8.11
C PHE A 8 10.97 2.59 9.33
N GLY A 9 10.59 3.08 10.52
CA GLY A 9 11.19 2.71 11.79
C GLY A 9 11.06 1.21 12.09
N ILE A 10 9.89 0.61 11.88
CA ILE A 10 9.66 -0.83 12.08
C ILE A 10 10.51 -1.66 11.10
N MET A 11 10.60 -1.26 9.83
CA MET A 11 11.45 -1.94 8.84
C MET A 11 12.94 -1.83 9.19
N PHE A 12 13.37 -0.68 9.72
CA PHE A 12 14.73 -0.49 10.23
C PHE A 12 15.03 -1.41 11.40
N ILE A 13 14.15 -1.41 12.41
CA ILE A 13 14.29 -2.23 13.62
C ILE A 13 14.29 -3.72 13.26
N GLY A 14 13.40 -4.14 12.34
CA GLY A 14 13.36 -5.53 11.85
C GLY A 14 14.66 -5.95 11.16
N SER A 15 15.18 -5.13 10.25
CA SER A 15 16.45 -5.41 9.57
C SER A 15 17.64 -5.40 10.54
N PHE A 16 17.63 -4.46 11.50
CA PHE A 16 18.66 -4.32 12.52
C PHE A 16 18.66 -5.52 13.49
N ALA A 17 17.50 -5.98 13.94
CA ALA A 17 17.37 -7.14 14.81
C ALA A 17 17.82 -8.44 14.13
N ILE A 18 17.54 -8.58 12.82
CA ILE A 18 17.95 -9.74 12.02
C ILE A 18 19.48 -9.75 11.82
N ASP A 19 20.07 -8.61 11.50
CA ASP A 19 21.52 -8.51 11.29
C ASP A 19 22.32 -8.62 12.59
N TYR A 20 21.76 -8.13 13.71
CA TYR A 20 22.34 -8.30 15.04
C TYR A 20 22.30 -9.76 15.51
N ARG A 21 21.18 -10.48 15.27
CA ARG A 21 21.10 -11.93 15.53
C ARG A 21 22.07 -12.77 14.70
N ARG A 22 22.53 -12.25 13.55
CA ARG A 22 23.52 -12.92 12.68
C ARG A 22 24.97 -12.64 13.10
N GLY A 23 25.20 -12.00 14.25
CA GLY A 23 26.53 -11.76 14.80
C GLY A 23 27.30 -10.59 14.18
N LYS A 24 26.63 -9.70 13.43
CA LYS A 24 27.26 -8.50 12.86
C LYS A 24 27.48 -7.44 13.93
N THR A 25 28.55 -6.65 13.78
CA THR A 25 28.82 -5.50 14.67
C THR A 25 27.73 -4.43 14.56
N LEU A 26 27.55 -3.61 15.61
CA LEU A 26 26.52 -2.56 15.66
C LEU A 26 26.56 -1.62 14.44
N GLN A 27 27.76 -1.23 13.99
CA GLN A 27 27.94 -0.42 12.78
C GLN A 27 27.49 -1.15 11.51
N GLN A 28 27.83 -2.43 11.36
CA GLN A 28 27.43 -3.22 10.18
C GLN A 28 25.92 -3.47 10.16
N SER A 29 25.29 -3.66 11.32
CA SER A 29 23.83 -3.81 11.44
C SER A 29 23.09 -2.51 11.12
N ALA A 30 23.60 -1.36 11.57
CA ALA A 30 23.04 -0.04 11.25
C ALA A 30 23.17 0.29 9.76
N ILE A 31 24.34 0.06 9.14
CA ILE A 31 24.55 0.26 7.70
C ILE A 31 23.69 -0.73 6.88
N GLY A 32 23.55 -1.98 7.35
CA GLY A 32 22.66 -2.98 6.77
C GLY A 32 21.20 -2.52 6.78
N GLY A 33 20.73 -2.01 7.92
CA GLY A 33 19.41 -1.40 8.07
C GLY A 33 19.19 -0.21 7.15
N ILE A 34 20.15 0.70 7.04
CA ILE A 34 20.07 1.87 6.14
C ILE A 34 20.02 1.45 4.67
N ARG A 35 20.87 0.49 4.24
CA ARG A 35 20.80 -0.04 2.86
C ARG A 35 19.48 -0.76 2.60
N SER A 36 18.95 -1.47 3.59
CA SER A 36 17.64 -2.12 3.50
C SER A 36 16.55 -1.08 3.31
N ILE A 37 16.56 0.02 4.09
CA ILE A 37 15.65 1.16 3.88
C ILE A 37 15.82 1.74 2.48
N GLN A 38 17.03 2.08 2.05
CA GLN A 38 17.26 2.70 0.73
C GLN A 38 16.80 1.80 -0.42
N LYS A 39 17.13 0.52 -0.38
CA LYS A 39 16.70 -0.46 -1.38
C LYS A 39 15.18 -0.61 -1.36
N ASN A 40 14.58 -0.70 -0.18
CA ASN A 40 13.14 -0.76 -0.05
C ASN A 40 12.49 0.53 -0.53
N MET A 41 13.05 1.71 -0.25
CA MET A 41 12.59 3.01 -0.76
C MET A 41 12.67 3.09 -2.29
N TRP A 42 13.71 2.53 -2.89
CA TRP A 42 13.86 2.54 -4.35
C TRP A 42 12.86 1.60 -5.04
N ILE A 43 12.74 0.37 -4.53
CA ILE A 43 11.71 -0.58 -5.00
C ILE A 43 10.32 0.03 -4.73
N PHE A 44 10.15 0.68 -3.57
CA PHE A 44 8.98 1.44 -3.15
C PHE A 44 8.60 2.49 -4.20
N PHE A 45 9.51 3.42 -4.50
CA PHE A 45 9.32 4.51 -5.46
C PHE A 45 8.98 3.98 -6.86
N ARG A 46 9.73 2.98 -7.35
CA ARG A 46 9.49 2.39 -8.68
C ARG A 46 8.08 1.80 -8.82
N THR A 47 7.57 1.11 -7.81
CA THR A 47 6.21 0.55 -7.90
C THR A 47 5.14 1.57 -7.54
N SER A 48 5.40 2.57 -6.69
CA SER A 48 4.48 3.71 -6.53
C SER A 48 4.29 4.46 -7.84
N LEU A 49 5.36 4.63 -8.62
CA LEU A 49 5.30 5.18 -9.98
C LEU A 49 4.48 4.27 -10.92
N SER A 50 4.64 2.95 -10.82
CA SER A 50 3.82 1.99 -11.58
C SER A 50 2.34 2.04 -11.19
N MET A 51 2.04 2.23 -9.91
CA MET A 51 0.68 2.40 -9.40
C MET A 51 0.07 3.73 -9.84
N MET A 52 0.88 4.73 -10.18
CA MET A 52 0.41 6.00 -10.76
C MET A 52 -0.40 5.78 -12.05
N ILE A 53 -0.05 4.75 -12.84
CA ILE A 53 -0.77 4.39 -14.07
C ILE A 53 -2.18 3.89 -13.78
N ILE A 54 -2.42 3.34 -12.58
CA ILE A 54 -3.72 2.77 -12.19
C ILE A 54 -4.50 3.78 -11.33
N ILE A 55 -3.86 4.29 -10.28
CA ILE A 55 -4.44 5.18 -9.28
C ILE A 55 -4.62 6.59 -9.85
N GLY A 56 -3.73 7.04 -10.74
CA GLY A 56 -3.80 8.36 -11.37
C GLY A 56 -5.10 8.57 -12.15
N PRO A 57 -5.41 7.72 -13.15
CA PRO A 57 -6.69 7.80 -13.86
C PRO A 57 -7.89 7.63 -12.95
N LEU A 58 -7.82 6.74 -11.95
CA LEU A 58 -8.90 6.55 -10.97
C LEU A 58 -9.18 7.83 -10.18
N LEU A 59 -8.12 8.50 -9.69
CA LEU A 59 -8.24 9.76 -8.95
C LEU A 59 -8.75 10.90 -9.86
N LEU A 60 -8.27 10.98 -11.11
CA LEU A 60 -8.76 11.97 -12.07
C LEU A 60 -10.25 11.77 -12.35
N ILE A 61 -10.66 10.57 -12.71
CA ILE A 61 -12.08 10.25 -12.98
C ILE A 61 -12.90 10.55 -11.73
N SER A 62 -12.42 10.20 -10.53
CA SER A 62 -13.16 10.52 -9.31
C SER A 62 -13.28 12.03 -9.04
N GLY A 63 -12.25 12.83 -9.34
CA GLY A 63 -12.33 14.29 -9.20
C GLY A 63 -13.28 14.93 -10.21
N PHE A 64 -13.49 14.31 -11.37
CA PHE A 64 -14.44 14.78 -12.39
C PHE A 64 -15.88 14.29 -12.16
N VAL A 65 -16.05 13.02 -11.81
CA VAL A 65 -17.37 12.36 -11.65
C VAL A 65 -17.95 12.62 -10.26
N PHE A 66 -17.10 12.75 -9.25
CA PHE A 66 -17.46 12.95 -7.86
C PHE A 66 -16.82 14.25 -7.32
N SER A 67 -16.98 15.35 -8.05
CA SER A 67 -16.46 16.67 -7.67
C SER A 67 -16.97 17.13 -6.29
N ASP A 68 -18.15 16.68 -5.90
CA ASP A 68 -18.77 16.98 -4.61
C ASP A 68 -18.20 16.10 -3.47
N LEU A 69 -17.31 15.16 -3.76
CA LEU A 69 -16.71 14.27 -2.75
C LEU A 69 -15.21 14.50 -2.59
N VAL A 70 -14.49 14.83 -3.67
CA VAL A 70 -13.04 15.13 -3.65
C VAL A 70 -12.70 16.24 -4.63
N THR A 71 -11.99 17.25 -4.13
CA THR A 71 -11.47 18.36 -4.93
C THR A 71 -9.97 18.48 -4.78
N PHE A 72 -9.26 18.66 -5.90
CA PHE A 72 -7.82 18.90 -5.92
C PHE A 72 -7.56 20.35 -6.34
N ASN A 73 -7.07 21.15 -5.41
CA ASN A 73 -6.85 22.59 -5.66
C ASN A 73 -5.61 22.84 -6.52
N THR A 74 -4.65 21.90 -6.56
CA THR A 74 -3.40 22.04 -7.31
C THR A 74 -2.91 20.72 -7.90
N ILE A 75 -2.15 20.78 -9.01
CA ILE A 75 -1.51 19.60 -9.64
C ILE A 75 -0.56 18.88 -8.67
N PRO A 76 0.28 19.56 -7.85
CA PRO A 76 1.10 18.89 -6.85
C PRO A 76 0.27 18.11 -5.82
N ALA A 77 -0.88 18.63 -5.37
CA ALA A 77 -1.75 17.92 -4.43
C ALA A 77 -2.28 16.61 -5.04
N PHE A 78 -2.66 16.62 -6.32
CA PHE A 78 -3.04 15.42 -7.05
C PHE A 78 -1.89 14.39 -7.11
N ILE A 79 -0.68 14.82 -7.50
CA ILE A 79 0.48 13.90 -7.59
C ILE A 79 0.79 13.29 -6.22
N ILE A 80 0.78 14.10 -5.16
CA ILE A 80 1.04 13.63 -3.79
C ILE A 80 -0.06 12.67 -3.33
N ALA A 81 -1.32 12.91 -3.69
CA ALA A 81 -2.43 11.99 -3.41
C ALA A 81 -2.20 10.63 -4.05
N VAL A 82 -1.89 10.60 -5.35
CA VAL A 82 -1.64 9.35 -6.10
C VAL A 82 -0.50 8.56 -5.45
N LEU A 83 0.60 9.25 -5.13
CA LEU A 83 1.76 8.62 -4.48
C LEU A 83 1.42 8.09 -3.08
N SER A 84 0.63 8.83 -2.31
CA SER A 84 0.25 8.46 -0.95
C SER A 84 -0.71 7.28 -0.90
N ILE A 85 -1.67 7.22 -1.82
CA ILE A 85 -2.56 6.05 -1.95
C ILE A 85 -1.76 4.81 -2.38
N GLY A 86 -0.85 4.95 -3.36
CA GLY A 86 0.08 3.88 -3.73
C GLY A 86 0.97 3.44 -2.56
N PHE A 87 1.36 4.38 -1.70
CA PHE A 87 2.08 4.10 -0.46
C PHE A 87 1.25 3.28 0.53
N ALA A 88 -0.01 3.66 0.74
CA ALA A 88 -0.93 2.94 1.61
C ALA A 88 -1.17 1.50 1.15
N GLU A 89 -1.44 1.29 -0.14
CA GLU A 89 -1.64 -0.03 -0.74
C GLU A 89 -0.47 -0.96 -0.40
N ARG A 90 0.74 -0.44 -0.57
CA ARG A 90 1.95 -1.23 -0.46
C ARG A 90 2.31 -1.58 0.98
N ILE A 91 2.10 -0.68 1.92
CA ILE A 91 2.26 -0.99 3.35
C ILE A 91 1.38 -2.18 3.70
N ILE A 92 0.12 -2.13 3.30
CA ILE A 92 -0.82 -3.18 3.65
C ILE A 92 -0.47 -4.46 2.90
N GLY A 93 -0.15 -4.36 1.61
CA GLY A 93 0.21 -5.50 0.79
C GLY A 93 1.50 -6.21 1.19
N MET A 94 2.51 -5.48 1.68
CA MET A 94 3.84 -6.03 2.01
C MET A 94 4.08 -6.26 3.49
N THR A 95 3.49 -5.46 4.36
CA THR A 95 3.73 -5.54 5.80
C THR A 95 2.55 -6.22 6.48
N VAL A 96 1.34 -5.71 6.29
CA VAL A 96 0.18 -6.13 7.08
C VAL A 96 -0.34 -7.51 6.64
N ALA A 97 -0.55 -7.71 5.34
CA ALA A 97 -1.11 -8.95 4.81
C ALA A 97 -0.27 -10.19 5.14
N PRO A 98 1.08 -10.18 4.99
CA PRO A 98 1.91 -11.31 5.43
C PRO A 98 1.82 -11.55 6.93
N LEU A 99 1.78 -10.49 7.73
CA LEU A 99 1.76 -10.56 9.19
C LEU A 99 0.47 -11.23 9.70
N ILE A 100 -0.69 -10.82 9.17
CA ILE A 100 -1.99 -11.45 9.47
C ILE A 100 -2.01 -12.91 8.99
N ARG A 101 -1.51 -13.19 7.79
CA ARG A 101 -1.43 -14.56 7.26
C ARG A 101 -0.53 -15.46 8.10
N THR A 102 0.59 -14.95 8.62
CA THR A 102 1.46 -15.72 9.52
C THR A 102 0.76 -16.08 10.83
N PHE A 103 -0.07 -15.21 11.40
CA PHE A 103 -0.87 -15.53 12.59
C PHE A 103 -1.84 -16.69 12.35
N TRP A 104 -2.49 -16.75 11.19
CA TRP A 104 -3.40 -17.85 10.85
C TRP A 104 -2.65 -19.15 10.55
N HIS A 105 -1.52 -19.04 9.85
CA HIS A 105 -0.66 -20.17 9.54
C HIS A 105 -0.09 -20.83 10.81
N GLN A 106 0.25 -20.04 11.85
CA GLN A 106 0.67 -20.54 13.15
C GLN A 106 -0.43 -21.32 13.89
N ARG A 107 -1.71 -21.04 13.59
CA ARG A 107 -2.87 -21.77 14.13
C ARG A 107 -3.29 -22.97 13.28
N GLY A 108 -2.51 -23.33 12.26
CA GLY A 108 -2.80 -24.46 11.37
C GLY A 108 -4.04 -24.29 10.51
N ARG A 109 -4.54 -23.06 10.32
CA ARG A 109 -5.75 -22.77 9.53
C ARG A 109 -5.41 -21.81 8.40
N LEU A 110 -6.00 -22.05 7.23
CA LEU A 110 -5.98 -21.08 6.13
C LEU A 110 -6.93 -19.93 6.44
N MET A 111 -6.51 -18.71 6.16
CA MET A 111 -7.32 -17.51 6.40
C MET A 111 -8.50 -17.48 5.41
N PRO A 112 -9.75 -17.28 5.89
CA PRO A 112 -10.89 -17.11 4.99
C PRO A 112 -10.72 -15.88 4.10
N LEU A 113 -11.00 -16.03 2.80
CA LEU A 113 -10.80 -14.96 1.80
C LEU A 113 -11.57 -13.68 2.13
N TYR A 114 -12.82 -13.81 2.59
CA TYR A 114 -13.66 -12.68 2.98
C TYR A 114 -13.06 -11.88 4.14
N LEU A 115 -12.40 -12.56 5.08
CA LEU A 115 -11.76 -11.89 6.23
C LEU A 115 -10.48 -11.16 5.78
N ASP A 116 -9.70 -11.75 4.86
CA ASP A 116 -8.51 -11.12 4.29
C ASP A 116 -8.89 -9.86 3.49
N ALA A 117 -9.93 -9.99 2.66
CA ALA A 117 -10.48 -8.87 1.88
C ALA A 117 -11.03 -7.75 2.77
N ALA A 118 -11.84 -8.09 3.78
CA ALA A 118 -12.42 -7.12 4.69
C ALA A 118 -11.35 -6.37 5.49
N LEU A 119 -10.38 -7.08 6.06
CA LEU A 119 -9.26 -6.45 6.79
C LEU A 119 -8.40 -5.58 5.88
N TYR A 120 -8.14 -6.05 4.64
CA TYR A 120 -7.40 -5.27 3.66
C TYR A 120 -8.10 -3.96 3.32
N VAL A 121 -9.38 -4.02 2.94
CA VAL A 121 -10.16 -2.83 2.57
C VAL A 121 -10.35 -1.89 3.76
N PHE A 122 -10.61 -2.44 4.95
CA PHE A 122 -10.78 -1.65 6.16
C PHE A 122 -9.50 -0.90 6.55
N LEU A 123 -8.36 -1.59 6.61
CA LEU A 123 -7.09 -0.94 6.94
C LEU A 123 -6.66 0.04 5.85
N LEU A 124 -6.91 -0.28 4.58
CA LEU A 124 -6.54 0.58 3.45
C LEU A 124 -7.36 1.85 3.43
N SER A 125 -8.66 1.75 3.70
CA SER A 125 -9.54 2.93 3.77
C SER A 125 -9.13 3.88 4.89
N ILE A 126 -8.80 3.36 6.07
CA ILE A 126 -8.26 4.18 7.18
C ILE A 126 -6.98 4.90 6.75
N LEU A 127 -6.03 4.18 6.16
CA LEU A 127 -4.74 4.75 5.79
C LEU A 127 -4.85 5.78 4.65
N VAL A 128 -5.70 5.50 3.66
CA VAL A 128 -5.97 6.41 2.55
C VAL A 128 -6.65 7.67 3.05
N LEU A 129 -7.64 7.56 3.94
CA LEU A 129 -8.31 8.71 4.54
C LEU A 129 -7.31 9.58 5.31
N GLU A 130 -6.52 8.96 6.18
CA GLU A 130 -5.50 9.65 6.97
C GLU A 130 -4.49 10.37 6.07
N PHE A 131 -4.05 9.76 4.98
CA PHE A 131 -3.12 10.42 4.06
C PHE A 131 -3.76 11.55 3.29
N LEU A 132 -4.98 11.38 2.76
CA LEU A 132 -5.64 12.43 1.98
C LEU A 132 -5.98 13.66 2.84
N MET A 133 -6.43 13.47 4.09
CA MET A 133 -6.72 14.59 5.01
C MET A 133 -5.46 15.38 5.40
N ASN A 134 -4.28 14.76 5.33
CA ASN A 134 -3.01 15.39 5.69
C ASN A 134 -2.30 16.07 4.52
N ILE A 135 -2.84 16.00 3.29
CA ILE A 135 -2.23 16.63 2.11
C ILE A 135 -2.82 18.04 1.93
N PRO A 136 -2.00 19.10 1.95
CA PRO A 136 -2.48 20.44 1.69
C PRO A 136 -2.99 20.58 0.26
N GLY A 137 -4.19 21.14 0.08
CA GLY A 137 -4.81 21.35 -1.22
C GLY A 137 -5.69 20.21 -1.72
N ILE A 138 -6.00 19.22 -0.88
CA ILE A 138 -7.09 18.27 -1.10
C ILE A 138 -8.25 18.66 -0.18
N ASP A 139 -9.43 18.82 -0.75
CA ASP A 139 -10.66 18.97 0.04
C ASP A 139 -11.47 17.68 -0.03
N LEU A 140 -11.75 17.12 1.15
CA LEU A 140 -12.49 15.88 1.33
C LEU A 140 -13.83 16.21 1.96
N GLN A 141 -14.88 16.22 1.15
CA GLN A 141 -16.24 16.48 1.66
C GLN A 141 -16.83 15.25 2.35
N SER A 142 -16.27 14.05 2.08
CA SER A 142 -16.80 12.81 2.62
C SER A 142 -15.74 11.72 2.83
N PRO A 143 -15.74 11.03 3.99
CA PRO A 143 -14.81 9.93 4.25
C PRO A 143 -15.11 8.69 3.41
N PHE A 144 -16.31 8.59 2.80
CA PHE A 144 -16.70 7.46 1.96
C PHE A 144 -15.81 7.29 0.72
N ILE A 145 -15.15 8.36 0.26
CA ILE A 145 -14.26 8.27 -0.89
C ILE A 145 -13.03 7.39 -0.60
N ALA A 146 -12.55 7.37 0.65
CA ALA A 146 -11.42 6.52 1.02
C ALA A 146 -11.79 5.04 1.00
N LEU A 147 -13.05 4.72 1.37
CA LEU A 147 -13.60 3.37 1.23
C LEU A 147 -13.71 2.98 -0.25
N PHE A 148 -14.19 3.90 -1.10
CA PHE A 148 -14.26 3.68 -2.55
C PHE A 148 -12.89 3.38 -3.15
N TYR A 149 -11.86 4.19 -2.84
CA TYR A 149 -10.49 3.93 -3.32
C TYR A 149 -9.94 2.61 -2.81
N ALA A 150 -10.17 2.27 -1.53
CA ALA A 150 -9.73 0.99 -0.98
C ALA A 150 -10.38 -0.20 -1.68
N PHE A 151 -11.68 -0.12 -1.99
CA PHE A 151 -12.40 -1.13 -2.76
C PHE A 151 -11.88 -1.24 -4.19
N ALA A 152 -11.68 -0.11 -4.89
CA ALA A 152 -11.18 -0.08 -6.25
C ALA A 152 -9.77 -0.70 -6.35
N LEU A 153 -8.91 -0.42 -5.37
CA LEU A 153 -7.56 -0.99 -5.30
C LEU A 153 -7.57 -2.48 -5.00
N PHE A 154 -8.42 -2.92 -4.08
CA PHE A 154 -8.62 -4.35 -3.81
C PHE A 154 -9.07 -5.09 -5.07
N PHE A 155 -10.08 -4.56 -5.79
CA PHE A 155 -10.58 -5.16 -7.01
C PHE A 155 -9.53 -5.19 -8.11
N THR A 156 -8.80 -4.10 -8.31
CA THR A 156 -7.71 -4.03 -9.29
C THR A 156 -6.63 -5.07 -9.00
N ARG A 157 -6.24 -5.22 -7.74
CA ARG A 157 -5.27 -6.23 -7.31
C ARG A 157 -5.77 -7.65 -7.58
N TYR A 158 -7.04 -7.92 -7.29
CA TYR A 158 -7.64 -9.22 -7.57
C TYR A 158 -7.71 -9.51 -9.07
N LEU A 159 -8.08 -8.51 -9.87
CA LEU A 159 -8.13 -8.58 -11.33
C LEU A 159 -6.74 -8.91 -11.92
N PHE A 160 -5.69 -8.20 -11.50
CA PHE A 160 -4.32 -8.49 -11.93
C PHE A 160 -3.86 -9.88 -11.50
N SER A 161 -4.24 -10.31 -10.29
CA SER A 161 -3.96 -11.67 -9.83
C SER A 161 -4.63 -12.70 -10.75
N LEU A 162 -5.90 -12.48 -11.10
CA LEU A 162 -6.68 -13.37 -11.95
C LEU A 162 -6.10 -13.44 -13.37
N ILE A 163 -5.79 -12.28 -13.98
CA ILE A 163 -5.13 -12.18 -15.29
C ILE A 163 -3.81 -12.95 -15.29
N ARG A 164 -2.97 -12.75 -14.25
CA ARG A 164 -1.70 -13.46 -14.12
C ARG A 164 -1.90 -14.97 -14.02
N PHE A 165 -2.90 -15.44 -13.27
CA PHE A 165 -3.23 -16.86 -13.21
C PHE A 165 -3.67 -17.41 -14.56
N THR A 166 -4.51 -16.68 -15.30
CA THR A 166 -4.96 -17.08 -16.65
C THR A 166 -3.80 -17.16 -17.64
N VAL A 167 -2.91 -16.17 -17.63
CA VAL A 167 -1.73 -16.11 -18.50
C VAL A 167 -0.70 -17.20 -18.14
N GLN A 168 -0.45 -17.44 -16.85
CA GLN A 168 0.52 -18.47 -16.41
C GLN A 168 0.00 -19.89 -16.57
N LYS A 169 -1.33 -20.10 -16.50
CA LYS A 169 -1.92 -21.42 -16.73
C LYS A 169 -2.09 -21.77 -18.21
N GLY A 170 -1.80 -20.86 -19.15
CA GLY A 170 -1.95 -21.14 -20.58
C GLY A 170 -3.32 -21.70 -20.89
N VAL A 171 -4.38 -21.08 -20.38
CA VAL A 171 -5.74 -21.48 -20.77
C VAL A 171 -5.86 -21.13 -22.25
N ALA A 172 -5.80 -22.15 -23.10
CA ALA A 172 -6.14 -22.03 -24.51
C ALA A 172 -7.55 -21.44 -24.58
N SER A 173 -7.66 -20.22 -25.10
CA SER A 173 -8.95 -19.68 -25.52
C SER A 173 -9.43 -20.56 -26.67
N ASN A 174 -10.52 -21.29 -26.46
CA ASN A 174 -11.32 -21.82 -27.56
C ASN A 174 -11.90 -20.66 -28.37
#